data_AF-A0A1R2B0V1-F1
#
_entry.id   AF-A0A1R2B0V1-F1
#
_cell.length_a   1.000
_cell.length_b   1.000
_cell.length_c   1.000
_cell.angle_alpha   90.00
_cell.angle_beta   90.00
_cell.angle_gamma   90.00
#
_symmetry.space_group_name_H-M   'P 1'
#
loop_
_entity.id
_entity.type
_entity.pdbx_description
1 polymer ?
#
loop_
_entity_poly.entity_id
_entity_poly.type
_entity_poly.pdbx_seq_one_letter_code
_entity_poly.pdbx_strand_id
1 'polypeptide(L)'
;MDNEEKKVETKEEVENVTNEADERDKRSIFIGNVDYSTSTEELRNLFKECGAIERVTIPTDKFSGQPKGYAYLEFVDISSVSKAESVNDKNFKGRKLKVLPKRNNIPKIKPRSSRPFMRRSYSYFRPKYSRYRPY
;
A
#
# COMPACT_ATOMS: atom_id res chain seq x y z
N MET A 1 -29.54 -9.83 33.92
CA MET A 1 -29.83 -10.63 32.71
C MET A 1 -29.53 -9.83 31.44
N ASP A 2 -28.41 -9.10 31.46
CA ASP A 2 -27.17 -9.46 30.75
C ASP A 2 -27.34 -9.83 29.27
N ASN A 3 -27.13 -8.83 28.41
CA ASN A 3 -26.58 -9.07 27.08
C ASN A 3 -25.91 -7.79 26.57
N GLU A 4 -24.74 -7.51 27.14
CA GLU A 4 -23.83 -6.45 26.72
C GLU A 4 -22.47 -7.07 26.42
N GLU A 5 -22.42 -8.02 25.48
CA GLU A 5 -21.18 -8.62 24.99
C GLU A 5 -21.21 -8.71 23.46
N LYS A 6 -20.65 -7.69 22.80
CA LYS A 6 -19.96 -7.81 21.50
C LYS A 6 -19.27 -6.48 21.19
N LYS A 7 -18.20 -6.18 21.94
CA LYS A 7 -17.25 -5.11 21.60
C LYS A 7 -15.87 -5.39 22.19
N VAL A 8 -15.34 -6.57 21.89
CA VAL A 8 -13.93 -6.88 22.09
C VAL A 8 -13.39 -7.37 20.74
N GLU A 9 -13.35 -6.48 19.75
CA GLU A 9 -12.48 -6.65 18.59
C GLU A 9 -11.10 -6.12 19.03
N THR A 10 -10.22 -7.06 19.30
CA THR A 10 -8.91 -6.88 19.95
C THR A 10 -7.91 -6.18 19.03
N LYS A 11 -7.24 -5.16 19.57
CA LYS A 11 -6.18 -4.37 18.93
C LYS A 11 -4.97 -5.21 18.44
N GLU A 12 -4.79 -6.42 18.96
CA GLU A 12 -3.70 -7.34 18.60
C GLU A 12 -3.91 -8.00 17.23
N GLU A 13 -5.15 -8.15 16.76
CA GLU A 13 -5.41 -8.71 15.41
C GLU A 13 -5.06 -7.70 14.31
N VAL A 14 -5.16 -6.40 14.60
CA VAL A 14 -4.92 -5.33 13.62
C VAL A 14 -3.43 -5.15 13.31
N GLU A 15 -2.54 -5.33 14.30
CA GLU A 15 -1.08 -5.24 14.11
C GLU A 15 -0.50 -6.46 13.37
N ASN A 16 -1.03 -7.66 13.62
CA ASN A 16 -0.58 -8.87 12.91
C ASN A 16 -0.94 -8.82 11.41
N VAL A 17 -2.14 -8.32 11.08
CA VAL A 17 -2.57 -8.17 9.69
C VAL A 17 -1.70 -7.17 8.92
N THR A 18 -1.23 -6.10 9.59
CA THR A 18 -0.33 -5.13 8.95
C THR A 18 1.05 -5.70 8.67
N ASN A 19 1.62 -6.48 9.59
CA ASN A 19 2.95 -7.08 9.42
C ASN A 19 2.96 -8.14 8.32
N GLU A 20 1.93 -9.00 8.27
CA GLU A 20 1.83 -10.02 7.22
C GLU A 20 1.59 -9.43 5.83
N ALA A 21 0.83 -8.34 5.73
CA ALA A 21 0.66 -7.63 4.46
C ALA A 21 2.00 -7.02 4.00
N ASP A 22 2.78 -6.45 4.91
CA ASP A 22 4.10 -5.91 4.59
C ASP A 22 5.10 -6.99 4.16
N GLU A 23 5.12 -8.15 4.83
CA GLU A 23 5.98 -9.29 4.45
C GLU A 23 5.59 -9.88 3.10
N ARG A 24 4.29 -9.94 2.79
CA ARG A 24 3.81 -10.34 1.46
C ARG A 24 4.18 -9.32 0.40
N ASP A 25 4.07 -8.03 0.71
CA ASP A 25 4.48 -6.96 -0.19
C ASP A 25 5.98 -7.00 -0.48
N LYS A 26 6.82 -7.30 0.52
CA LYS A 26 8.27 -7.51 0.35
C LYS A 26 8.60 -8.70 -0.54
N ARG A 27 7.78 -9.75 -0.51
CA ARG A 27 7.90 -10.95 -1.37
C ARG A 27 7.18 -10.82 -2.71
N SER A 28 6.57 -9.67 -2.97
CA SER A 28 5.80 -9.43 -4.18
C SER A 28 6.58 -8.62 -5.22
N ILE A 29 6.29 -8.89 -6.49
CA ILE A 29 6.75 -8.13 -7.64
C ILE A 29 5.58 -7.46 -8.35
N PHE A 30 5.89 -6.33 -8.97
CA PHE A 30 5.08 -5.63 -9.96
C PHE A 30 5.58 -5.99 -11.36
N ILE A 31 4.66 -6.42 -12.21
CA ILE A 31 4.90 -6.73 -13.61
C ILE A 31 4.08 -5.75 -14.44
N GLY A 32 4.73 -4.81 -15.09
CA GLY A 32 4.13 -3.81 -15.98
C GLY A 32 4.31 -4.14 -17.46
N ASN A 33 3.53 -3.45 -18.29
CA ASN A 33 3.52 -3.61 -19.76
C ASN A 33 3.19 -5.05 -20.21
N VAL A 34 2.33 -5.71 -19.43
CA VAL A 34 1.81 -7.05 -19.73
C VAL A 34 0.76 -6.93 -20.83
N ASP A 35 0.73 -7.89 -21.75
CA ASP A 35 -0.29 -7.92 -22.79
C ASP A 35 -1.69 -8.20 -22.21
N TYR A 36 -2.72 -7.62 -22.80
CA TYR A 36 -4.10 -7.74 -22.31
C TYR A 36 -4.67 -9.16 -22.44
N SER A 37 -4.12 -9.98 -23.33
CA SER A 37 -4.49 -11.40 -23.48
C SER A 37 -3.75 -12.32 -22.50
N THR A 38 -2.86 -11.78 -21.65
CA THR A 38 -2.02 -12.60 -20.78
C THR A 38 -2.83 -13.22 -19.65
N SER A 39 -2.74 -14.54 -19.52
CA SER A 39 -3.39 -15.26 -18.42
C SER A 39 -2.49 -15.31 -17.18
N THR A 40 -3.10 -15.60 -16.02
CA THR A 40 -2.36 -15.84 -14.79
C THR A 40 -1.41 -17.04 -14.91
N GLU A 41 -1.78 -18.04 -15.70
CA GLU A 41 -0.99 -19.26 -15.95
C GLU A 41 0.29 -18.96 -16.74
N GLU A 42 0.20 -18.11 -17.77
CA GLU A 42 1.37 -17.71 -18.56
C GLU A 42 2.38 -16.95 -17.69
N LEU A 43 1.92 -16.01 -16.85
CA LEU A 43 2.78 -15.32 -15.90
C LEU A 43 3.39 -16.30 -14.90
N ARG A 44 2.60 -17.26 -14.39
CA ARG A 44 3.13 -18.29 -13.49
C ARG A 44 4.25 -19.08 -14.14
N ASN A 45 4.06 -19.54 -15.36
CA ASN A 45 5.08 -20.31 -16.08
C ASN A 45 6.35 -19.50 -16.32
N LEU A 46 6.22 -18.21 -16.66
CA LEU A 46 7.37 -17.34 -16.92
C LEU A 46 8.20 -17.06 -15.67
N PHE A 47 7.57 -16.93 -14.51
CA PHE A 47 8.25 -16.63 -13.24
C PHE A 47 8.53 -17.87 -12.38
N LYS A 48 8.05 -19.06 -12.78
CA LYS A 48 8.31 -20.33 -12.09
C LYS A 48 9.81 -20.68 -12.06
N GLU A 49 10.56 -20.29 -13.08
CA GLU A 49 12.02 -20.46 -13.14
C GLU A 49 12.74 -19.59 -12.10
N CYS A 50 12.13 -18.47 -11.68
CA CYS A 50 12.69 -17.55 -10.70
C CYS A 50 12.37 -17.97 -9.25
N GLY A 51 11.25 -18.65 -9.02
CA GLY A 51 10.82 -19.06 -7.68
C GLY A 51 9.45 -19.70 -7.58
N ALA A 52 9.13 -20.17 -6.37
CA ALA A 52 7.80 -20.66 -6.03
C ALA A 52 6.83 -19.49 -5.85
N ILE A 53 5.70 -19.55 -6.56
CA ILE A 53 4.70 -18.49 -6.62
C ILE A 53 3.53 -18.86 -5.71
N GLU A 54 3.17 -17.98 -4.79
CA GLU A 54 2.03 -18.13 -3.89
C GLU A 54 0.75 -17.62 -4.54
N ARG A 55 0.77 -16.39 -5.07
CA ARG A 55 -0.42 -15.74 -5.64
C ARG A 55 -0.10 -14.90 -6.87
N VAL A 56 -1.03 -14.86 -7.82
CA VAL A 56 -1.00 -13.94 -8.97
C VAL A 56 -2.31 -13.17 -9.01
N THR A 57 -2.20 -11.86 -9.17
CA THR A 57 -3.35 -10.95 -9.24
C THR A 57 -3.21 -10.05 -10.45
N ILE A 58 -4.18 -10.09 -11.37
CA ILE A 58 -4.24 -9.20 -12.53
C ILE A 58 -5.40 -8.22 -12.30
N PRO A 59 -5.12 -6.96 -11.94
CA PRO A 59 -6.17 -5.97 -11.76
C PRO A 59 -6.83 -5.65 -13.09
N THR A 60 -8.12 -5.92 -13.14
CA THR A 60 -9.00 -5.48 -14.21
C THR A 60 -9.63 -4.15 -13.85
N ASP A 61 -9.90 -3.32 -14.85
CA ASP A 61 -10.72 -2.13 -14.66
C ASP A 61 -12.18 -2.53 -14.45
N LYS A 62 -12.81 -1.95 -13.43
CA LYS A 62 -14.18 -2.31 -13.01
C LYS A 62 -15.25 -1.81 -13.97
N PHE A 63 -14.95 -0.77 -14.74
CA PHE A 63 -15.91 -0.13 -15.65
C PHE A 63 -15.83 -0.74 -17.05
N SER A 64 -14.62 -0.89 -17.60
CA SER A 64 -14.43 -1.49 -18.93
C SER A 64 -14.28 -3.01 -18.93
N GLY A 65 -14.01 -3.63 -17.77
CA GLY A 65 -13.67 -5.05 -17.67
C GLY A 65 -12.29 -5.39 -18.27
N GLN A 66 -11.60 -4.42 -18.87
CA GLN A 66 -10.32 -4.64 -19.53
C GLN A 66 -9.19 -4.74 -18.51
N PRO A 67 -8.22 -5.67 -18.70
CA PRO A 67 -7.04 -5.72 -17.86
C PRO A 67 -6.23 -4.44 -17.98
N LYS A 68 -5.62 -3.96 -16.90
CA LYS A 68 -4.88 -2.69 -16.91
C LYS A 68 -3.47 -2.77 -17.50
N GLY A 69 -3.07 -3.93 -18.03
CA GLY A 69 -1.73 -4.16 -18.58
C GLY A 69 -0.63 -4.27 -17.53
N TYR A 70 -1.00 -4.59 -16.29
CA TYR A 70 -0.06 -4.91 -15.22
C TYR A 70 -0.61 -6.03 -14.33
N ALA A 71 0.30 -6.70 -13.65
CA ALA A 71 0.02 -7.79 -12.73
C ALA A 71 0.88 -7.67 -11.47
N TYR A 72 0.37 -8.23 -10.38
CA TYR A 72 1.13 -8.46 -9.16
C TYR A 72 1.32 -9.95 -8.99
N LEU A 73 2.53 -10.32 -8.58
CA LEU A 73 2.87 -11.70 -8.29
C LEU A 73 3.56 -11.76 -6.94
N GLU A 74 3.11 -12.69 -6.12
CA GLU A 74 3.58 -12.92 -4.76
C GLU A 74 4.36 -14.24 -4.76
N PHE A 75 5.62 -14.18 -4.32
CA PHE A 75 6.47 -15.36 -4.16
C PHE A 75 6.39 -15.89 -2.74
N VAL A 76 6.72 -17.18 -2.59
CA VAL A 76 6.93 -17.80 -1.28
C VAL A 76 8.17 -17.21 -0.60
N ASP A 77 9.21 -16.91 -1.39
CA ASP A 77 10.51 -16.44 -0.89
C ASP A 77 10.87 -15.03 -1.37
N ILE A 78 11.50 -14.25 -0.48
CA ILE A 78 12.02 -12.91 -0.80
C ILE A 78 13.15 -13.00 -1.85
N SER A 79 13.95 -14.07 -1.81
CA SER A 79 15.05 -14.26 -2.77
C SER A 79 14.58 -14.36 -4.22
N SER A 80 13.34 -14.79 -4.44
CA SER A 80 12.76 -14.92 -5.77
C SER A 80 12.45 -13.56 -6.41
N VAL A 81 12.23 -12.52 -5.59
CA VAL A 81 12.04 -11.13 -6.06
C VAL A 81 13.30 -10.64 -6.78
N SER A 82 14.47 -10.84 -6.19
CA SER A 82 15.75 -10.44 -6.79
C SER A 82 16.05 -11.21 -8.09
N LYS A 83 15.70 -12.50 -8.15
CA LYS A 83 15.79 -13.29 -9.39
C LYS A 83 14.84 -12.77 -10.47
N ALA A 84 13.62 -12.43 -10.09
CA ALA A 84 12.63 -11.90 -11.02
C ALA A 84 13.03 -10.53 -11.61
N GLU A 85 13.75 -9.69 -10.85
CA GLU A 85 14.33 -8.44 -11.38
C GLU A 85 15.29 -8.70 -12.55
N SER A 86 15.97 -9.84 -12.58
CA SER A 86 16.85 -10.23 -13.70
C SER A 86 16.08 -10.57 -14.98
N VAL A 87 14.77 -10.81 -14.87
CA VAL A 87 13.85 -11.06 -16.01
C VAL A 87 13.20 -9.75 -16.50
N ASN A 88 13.57 -8.61 -15.92
CA ASN A 88 13.16 -7.30 -16.41
C ASN A 88 13.59 -7.10 -17.88
N ASP A 89 12.75 -6.42 -18.66
CA ASP A 89 12.91 -6.16 -20.10
C ASP A 89 12.87 -7.39 -21.02
N LYS A 90 12.50 -8.57 -20.51
CA LYS A 90 12.26 -9.76 -21.35
C LYS A 90 11.12 -9.52 -22.34
N ASN A 91 11.32 -9.90 -23.59
CA ASN A 91 10.29 -9.86 -24.62
C ASN A 91 9.23 -10.94 -24.38
N PHE A 92 7.98 -10.51 -24.19
CA PHE A 92 6.82 -11.37 -23.99
C PHE A 92 5.65 -10.85 -24.85
N LYS A 93 5.10 -11.71 -25.72
CA LYS A 93 4.01 -11.36 -26.66
C LYS A 93 4.28 -10.06 -27.46
N GLY A 94 5.53 -9.84 -27.88
CA GLY A 94 5.94 -8.65 -28.63
C GLY A 94 6.08 -7.37 -27.80
N ARG A 95 5.95 -7.45 -26.46
CA ARG A 95 6.13 -6.33 -25.53
C ARG A 95 7.27 -6.63 -24.55
N LYS A 96 8.01 -5.61 -24.14
CA LYS A 96 9.03 -5.76 -23.09
C LYS A 96 8.37 -5.67 -21.73
N LEU A 97 8.50 -6.71 -20.91
CA LEU A 97 7.97 -6.70 -19.55
C LEU A 97 8.77 -5.76 -18.67
N LYS A 98 8.08 -5.03 -17.79
CA LYS A 98 8.71 -4.21 -16.76
C LYS A 98 8.56 -4.90 -15.41
N VAL A 99 9.63 -5.49 -14.89
CA VAL A 99 9.60 -6.20 -13.60
C VAL A 99 10.28 -5.35 -12.53
N LEU A 100 9.54 -5.04 -11.47
CA LEU A 100 10.02 -4.26 -10.33
C LEU A 100 9.57 -4.91 -9.02
N PRO A 101 10.29 -4.75 -7.91
CA PRO A 101 9.79 -5.14 -6.60
C PRO A 101 8.55 -4.29 -6.25
N LYS A 102 7.54 -4.91 -5.60
CA LYS A 102 6.33 -4.20 -5.19
C LYS A 102 6.71 -3.17 -4.14
N ARG A 103 6.31 -1.91 -4.36
CA ARG A 103 6.48 -0.85 -3.36
C ARG A 103 5.34 -0.94 -2.37
N ASN A 104 5.69 -1.02 -1.08
CA ASN A 104 4.72 -0.96 0.01
C ASN A 104 3.87 0.32 -0.07
N ASN A 105 2.60 0.18 0.28
CA ASN A 105 1.64 1.28 0.30
C ASN A 105 1.88 2.17 1.53
N ILE A 106 3.07 2.76 1.66
CA ILE A 106 3.31 3.81 2.65
C ILE A 106 2.67 5.08 2.08
N PRO A 107 1.54 5.56 2.63
CA PRO A 107 1.05 6.89 2.31
C PRO A 107 2.12 7.89 2.79
N LYS A 108 3.01 8.32 1.90
CA LYS A 108 3.98 9.40 2.16
C LYS A 108 3.31 10.77 2.21
N ILE A 109 2.12 10.85 2.81
CA ILE A 109 1.54 12.10 3.24
C ILE A 109 2.11 12.34 4.63
N LYS A 110 3.31 12.93 4.71
CA LYS A 110 3.61 13.72 5.90
C LYS A 110 2.51 14.77 5.97
N PRO A 111 1.68 14.85 7.02
CA PRO A 111 0.78 15.99 7.15
C PRO A 111 1.67 17.23 7.13
N ARG A 112 1.55 18.05 6.08
CA ARG A 112 2.21 19.36 6.00
C ARG A 112 1.76 20.31 7.13
N SER A 113 0.91 19.84 8.05
CA SER A 113 0.35 20.55 9.20
C SER A 113 1.13 20.40 10.51
N SER A 114 2.34 19.83 10.52
CA SER A 114 3.30 20.06 11.62
C SER A 114 3.99 21.43 11.54
N ARG A 115 3.41 22.38 10.78
CA ARG A 115 3.55 23.78 11.20
C ARG A 115 2.63 23.92 12.41
N PRO A 116 3.16 24.18 13.61
CA PRO A 116 2.27 24.63 14.67
C PRO A 116 1.63 25.89 14.11
N PHE A 117 0.35 25.82 13.77
CA PHE A 117 -0.49 26.99 13.89
C PHE A 117 -0.21 27.41 15.32
N MET A 118 0.57 28.48 15.48
CA MET A 118 0.57 29.26 16.69
C MET A 118 -0.92 29.47 16.97
N ARG A 119 -1.48 28.63 17.84
CA ARG A 119 -2.62 29.00 18.64
C ARG A 119 -2.09 30.25 19.30
N ARG A 120 -2.52 31.38 18.75
CA ARG A 120 -2.53 32.67 19.43
C ARG A 120 -3.40 32.41 20.66
N SER A 121 -2.79 31.79 21.66
CA SER A 121 -3.39 31.56 22.95
C SER A 121 -3.72 32.95 23.43
N TYR A 122 -5.01 33.19 23.59
CA TYR A 122 -5.52 34.22 24.47
C TYR A 122 -5.00 33.92 25.88
N SER A 123 -3.72 34.20 26.12
CA SER A 123 -3.11 34.23 27.43
C SER A 123 -3.36 35.63 27.96
N TYR A 124 -4.44 35.75 28.73
CA TYR A 124 -4.60 36.68 29.84
C TYR A 124 -3.60 37.85 29.91
N PHE A 125 -3.83 38.90 29.11
CA PHE A 125 -3.42 40.24 29.52
C PHE A 125 -4.67 40.94 30.05
N ARG A 126 -4.88 40.84 31.36
CA ARG A 126 -5.86 41.64 32.11
C ARG A 126 -5.48 43.12 32.02
N PRO A 127 -6.41 44.02 31.67
CA PRO A 127 -6.51 45.30 32.35
C PRO A 127 -7.61 45.19 33.41
N LYS A 128 -7.25 45.41 34.67
CA LYS A 128 -8.21 45.51 35.78
C LYS A 128 -9.22 46.62 35.47
N TYR A 129 -10.51 46.34 35.57
CA TYR A 129 -11.49 47.41 35.82
C TYR A 129 -11.14 48.08 37.15
N SER A 130 -10.91 49.40 37.15
CA SER A 130 -11.16 50.24 38.32
C SER A 130 -11.28 51.70 37.90
N ARG A 131 -12.51 52.20 38.06
CA ARG A 131 -12.90 53.58 38.37
C ARG A 131 -12.95 54.59 37.22
N TYR A 132 -14.17 54.74 36.71
CA TYR A 132 -14.97 55.97 36.86
C TYR A 132 -14.28 57.11 37.65
N ARG A 133 -14.07 58.26 37.00
CA ARG A 133 -14.29 59.58 37.62
C ARG A 133 -14.52 60.64 36.51
N PRO A 134 -15.72 61.26 36.43
CA PRO A 134 -16.08 62.20 35.37
C PRO A 134 -15.69 63.66 35.69
N TYR A 135 -15.69 64.45 34.61
CA TYR A 135 -15.46 65.89 34.40
C TYR A 135 -14.10 66.46 34.81
#